data_AF-A0A957MW03-F1
#
_entry.id   AF-A0A957MW03-F1
#
_cell.length_a   1.000
_cell.length_b   1.000
_cell.length_c   1.000
_cell.angle_alpha   90.00
_cell.angle_beta   90.00
_cell.angle_gamma   90.00
#
_symmetry.space_group_name_H-M   'P 1'
#
loop_
_entity.id
_entity.type
_entity.pdbx_description
1 polymer ?
#
loop_
_entity_poly.entity_id
_entity_poly.type
_entity_poly.pdbx_seq_one_letter_code
_entity_poly.pdbx_strand_id
1 'polypeptide(L)'
;MLLGLWAAVAAHAPDDTPGEPGRALRSGMANVAAGAVSAAVGVANPGFHATRAADGYAVANQAQEFAATLDQNGFLVSAGATSWGLRLTAIGRGNDLAAAGAATLHAAGNRVEVRRNALTAWYVNG
;
A
#
# COMPACT_ATOMS: atom_id res chain seq x y z
N MET A 1 -13.10 -15.46 -3.31
CA MET A 1 -11.85 -15.20 -4.07
C MET A 1 -11.42 -13.79 -3.69
N LEU A 2 -10.57 -13.65 -2.66
CA LEU A 2 -10.17 -12.34 -2.11
C LEU A 2 -8.96 -11.82 -2.89
N LEU A 3 -9.11 -10.66 -3.54
CA LEU A 3 -8.04 -9.88 -4.16
C LEU A 3 -7.86 -8.63 -3.29
N GLY A 4 -6.75 -8.57 -2.55
CA GLY A 4 -6.46 -7.51 -1.57
C GLY A 4 -5.42 -6.53 -2.09
N LEU A 5 -5.63 -5.24 -1.83
CA LEU A 5 -4.62 -4.19 -2.02
C LEU A 5 -3.63 -4.25 -0.84
N TRP A 6 -2.34 -4.44 -1.11
CA TRP A 6 -1.33 -4.56 -0.05
C TRP A 6 -0.50 -3.27 0.05
N ALA A 7 -0.48 -2.67 1.24
CA ALA A 7 0.49 -1.66 1.64
C ALA A 7 1.37 -2.25 2.74
N ALA A 8 2.67 -2.40 2.49
CA ALA A 8 3.62 -2.82 3.51
C ALA A 8 4.36 -1.58 4.05
N VAL A 9 4.12 -1.26 5.33
CA VAL A 9 4.95 -0.34 6.11
C VAL A 9 5.48 -1.13 7.30
N ALA A 10 6.81 -1.25 7.41
CA ALA A 10 7.43 -1.92 8.55
C ALA A 10 7.54 -0.95 9.74
N ALA A 11 6.66 -1.10 10.72
CA ALA A 11 6.87 -0.65 12.09
C ALA A 11 6.20 -1.67 13.03
N HIS A 12 6.98 -2.32 13.91
CA HIS A 12 6.51 -3.34 14.84
C HIS A 12 6.39 -2.74 16.25
N ALA A 13 5.18 -2.71 16.78
CA ALA A 13 4.92 -2.69 18.22
C ALA A 13 3.87 -3.79 18.50
N PRO A 14 4.11 -4.72 19.44
CA PRO A 14 3.14 -5.75 19.80
C PRO A 14 2.08 -5.17 20.74
N ASP A 15 0.82 -5.55 20.53
CA ASP A 15 -0.28 -5.34 21.48
C ASP A 15 -0.82 -6.71 21.93
N ASP A 16 -0.94 -6.89 23.24
CA ASP A 16 -1.16 -8.18 23.92
C ASP A 16 -2.64 -8.59 23.89
N THR A 17 -2.99 -9.51 23.00
CA THR A 17 -4.16 -10.39 23.18
C THR A 17 -3.80 -11.78 22.67
N PRO A 18 -3.81 -12.85 23.49
CA PRO A 18 -3.34 -14.16 23.05
C PRO A 18 -4.40 -14.86 22.17
N GLY A 19 -4.47 -14.46 20.91
CA GLY A 19 -4.79 -15.40 19.84
C GLY A 19 -3.55 -16.25 19.58
N GLU A 20 -3.72 -17.58 19.50
CA GLU A 20 -2.66 -18.56 19.20
C GLU A 20 -1.63 -18.00 18.20
N PRO A 21 -0.40 -17.62 18.66
CA PRO A 21 0.53 -16.84 17.85
C PRO A 21 0.89 -17.56 16.55
N GLY A 22 0.93 -18.88 16.57
CA GLY A 22 1.15 -19.69 15.37
C GLY A 22 0.08 -19.55 14.29
N ARG A 23 -1.19 -19.30 14.65
CA ARG A 23 -2.27 -19.08 13.67
C ARG A 23 -2.16 -17.71 13.03
N ALA A 24 -1.90 -16.67 13.81
CA ALA A 24 -1.73 -15.31 13.31
C ALA A 24 -0.52 -15.19 12.35
N LEU A 25 0.61 -15.81 12.71
CA LEU A 25 1.79 -15.89 11.85
C LEU A 25 1.50 -16.62 10.52
N ARG A 26 0.82 -17.77 10.57
CA ARG A 26 0.45 -18.53 9.36
C ARG A 26 -0.49 -17.74 8.46
N SER A 27 -1.52 -17.10 9.03
CA SER A 27 -2.43 -16.24 8.28
C SER A 27 -1.70 -15.04 7.68
N GLY A 28 -0.79 -14.41 8.41
CA GLY A 28 0.04 -13.31 7.92
C GLY A 28 0.93 -13.72 6.75
N MET A 29 1.57 -14.90 6.82
CA MET A 29 2.38 -15.42 5.72
C MET A 29 1.54 -15.75 4.49
N ALA A 30 0.38 -16.40 4.67
CA ALA A 30 -0.54 -16.70 3.58
C ALA A 30 -1.01 -15.42 2.87
N ASN A 31 -1.27 -14.37 3.64
CA ASN A 31 -1.63 -13.03 3.19
C ASN A 31 -0.53 -12.36 2.38
N VAL A 32 0.71 -12.34 2.88
CA VAL A 32 1.87 -11.80 2.15
C VAL A 32 2.10 -12.57 0.83
N ALA A 33 2.01 -13.90 0.88
CA ALA A 33 2.16 -14.74 -0.31
C ALA A 33 1.06 -14.49 -1.34
N ALA A 34 -0.20 -14.37 -0.89
CA ALA A 34 -1.32 -14.01 -1.74
C ALA A 34 -1.04 -12.67 -2.43
N GLY A 35 -0.63 -11.64 -1.69
CA GLY A 35 -0.30 -10.34 -2.25
C GLY A 35 0.82 -10.35 -3.28
N ALA A 36 1.88 -11.14 -3.06
CA ALA A 36 2.96 -11.28 -4.03
C ALA A 36 2.51 -11.93 -5.35
N VAL A 37 1.66 -12.97 -5.27
CA VAL A 37 1.07 -13.61 -6.46
C VAL A 37 0.15 -12.64 -7.18
N SER A 38 -0.70 -11.96 -6.42
CA SER A 38 -1.65 -10.97 -6.89
C SER A 38 -0.94 -9.83 -7.65
N ALA A 39 0.13 -9.29 -7.08
CA ALA A 39 1.02 -8.33 -7.71
C ALA A 39 1.62 -8.83 -9.04
N ALA A 40 2.10 -10.07 -9.07
CA ALA A 40 2.72 -10.67 -10.26
C ALA A 40 1.70 -10.94 -11.37
N VAL A 41 0.46 -11.26 -11.04
CA VAL A 41 -0.62 -11.41 -12.03
C VAL A 41 -1.10 -10.04 -12.51
N GLY A 42 -1.26 -9.08 -11.60
CA GLY A 42 -1.73 -7.73 -11.89
C GLY A 42 -0.86 -6.98 -12.90
N VAL A 43 0.46 -7.18 -12.87
CA VAL A 43 1.36 -6.51 -13.83
C VAL A 43 1.09 -6.90 -15.29
N ALA A 44 0.57 -8.10 -15.54
CA ALA A 44 0.27 -8.59 -16.88
C ALA A 44 -1.05 -8.04 -17.45
N ASN A 45 -1.89 -7.42 -16.61
CA ASN A 45 -3.18 -6.88 -17.01
C ASN A 45 -3.18 -5.34 -16.90
N PRO A 46 -3.26 -4.61 -18.04
CA PRO A 46 -3.28 -3.15 -18.06
C PRO A 46 -4.39 -2.50 -17.21
N GLY A 47 -5.48 -3.22 -16.93
CA GLY A 47 -6.55 -2.75 -16.06
C GLY A 47 -6.12 -2.50 -14.61
N PHE A 48 -5.00 -3.09 -14.18
CA PHE A 48 -4.41 -2.87 -12.86
C PHE A 48 -3.30 -1.82 -12.86
N HIS A 49 -2.91 -1.31 -14.03
CA HIS A 49 -1.77 -0.39 -14.14
C HIS A 49 -2.09 0.97 -13.53
N ALA A 50 -1.05 1.59 -12.96
CA ALA A 50 -1.12 2.96 -12.49
C ALA A 50 -1.18 3.92 -13.67
N THR A 51 -2.13 4.85 -13.60
CA THR A 51 -2.34 5.91 -14.59
C THR A 51 -2.03 7.26 -13.96
N ARG A 52 -1.55 8.24 -14.73
CA ARG A 52 -1.31 9.58 -14.18
C ARG A 52 -2.62 10.23 -13.76
N ALA A 53 -2.59 10.90 -12.60
CA ALA A 53 -3.62 11.79 -12.10
C ALA A 53 -3.01 13.19 -11.87
N ALA A 54 -3.83 14.16 -11.44
CA ALA A 54 -3.40 15.56 -11.26
C ALA A 54 -2.14 15.68 -10.37
N ASP A 55 -2.16 15.05 -9.18
CA ASP A 55 -1.09 15.16 -8.17
C ASP A 55 -0.37 13.84 -7.89
N GLY A 56 -0.46 12.87 -8.82
CA GLY A 56 0.21 11.58 -8.67
C GLY A 56 -0.33 10.50 -9.60
N TYR A 57 -0.79 9.39 -9.02
CA TYR A 57 -1.23 8.22 -9.76
C TYR A 57 -2.59 7.71 -9.27
N ALA A 58 -3.38 7.18 -10.20
CA ALA A 58 -4.59 6.44 -9.92
C ALA A 58 -4.43 4.97 -10.30
N VAL A 59 -4.91 4.08 -9.44
CA VAL A 59 -5.02 2.63 -9.68
C VAL A 59 -6.46 2.20 -9.43
N ALA A 60 -6.91 1.18 -10.14
CA ALA A 60 -8.25 0.63 -9.95
C ALA A 60 -8.24 -0.90 -10.04
N ASN A 61 -9.11 -1.54 -9.26
CA ASN A 61 -9.49 -2.93 -9.41
C ASN A 61 -11.00 -2.97 -9.64
N GLN A 62 -11.39 -2.84 -10.91
CA GLN A 62 -12.79 -2.77 -11.34
C GLN A 62 -13.59 -4.01 -10.91
N ALA A 63 -12.97 -5.19 -10.95
CA ALA A 63 -13.62 -6.44 -10.58
C ALA A 63 -14.03 -6.52 -9.09
N GLN A 64 -13.41 -5.68 -8.26
CA GLN A 64 -13.66 -5.60 -6.82
C GLN A 64 -14.16 -4.20 -6.40
N GLU A 65 -14.50 -3.34 -7.37
CA GLU A 65 -14.98 -1.97 -7.15
C GLU A 65 -14.05 -1.10 -6.28
N PHE A 66 -12.75 -1.39 -6.28
CA PHE A 66 -11.75 -0.57 -5.59
C PHE A 66 -11.12 0.44 -6.55
N ALA A 67 -10.95 1.66 -6.06
CA ALA A 67 -10.10 2.68 -6.67
C ALA A 67 -9.14 3.21 -5.62
N ALA A 68 -7.94 3.61 -6.02
CA ALA A 68 -7.05 4.34 -5.15
C ALA A 68 -6.33 5.46 -5.88
N THR A 69 -6.17 6.58 -5.19
CA THR A 69 -5.32 7.69 -5.62
C THR A 69 -4.11 7.77 -4.71
N LEU A 70 -2.95 7.97 -5.30
CA LEU A 70 -1.67 8.09 -4.63
C LEU A 70 -1.04 9.41 -4.99
N ASP A 71 -0.57 10.13 -3.98
CA ASP A 71 0.19 11.36 -4.12
C ASP A 71 1.51 11.23 -3.36
N GLN A 72 2.28 12.32 -3.29
CA GLN A 72 3.53 12.31 -2.55
C GLN A 72 3.31 11.97 -1.07
N ASN A 73 2.18 12.36 -0.48
CA ASN A 73 1.88 12.28 0.95
C ASN A 73 1.40 10.89 1.39
N GLY A 74 0.74 10.14 0.51
CA GLY A 74 0.23 8.82 0.82
C GLY A 74 -0.81 8.36 -0.19
N PHE A 75 -1.85 7.69 0.30
CA PHE A 75 -2.89 7.13 -0.54
C PHE A 75 -4.28 7.27 0.08
N LEU A 76 -5.29 7.24 -0.79
CA LEU A 76 -6.70 7.12 -0.46
C LEU A 76 -7.27 5.98 -1.29
N VAL A 77 -7.83 4.96 -0.64
CA VAL A 77 -8.60 3.88 -1.26
C VAL A 77 -10.08 4.16 -1.07
N SER A 78 -10.86 3.90 -2.11
CA SER A 78 -12.32 4.03 -2.12
C SER A 78 -12.95 2.74 -2.62
N ALA A 79 -14.09 2.38 -2.03
CA ALA A 79 -14.98 1.30 -2.44
C ALA A 79 -16.43 1.75 -2.23
N GLY A 80 -17.14 2.03 -3.33
CA GLY A 80 -18.46 2.65 -3.27
C GLY A 80 -18.43 3.98 -2.50
N ALA A 81 -19.22 4.07 -1.43
CA ALA A 81 -19.30 5.25 -0.56
C ALA A 81 -18.26 5.27 0.57
N THR A 82 -17.48 4.20 0.73
CA THR A 82 -16.50 4.07 1.83
C THR A 82 -15.12 4.41 1.31
N SER A 83 -14.35 5.16 2.09
CA SER A 83 -12.95 5.41 1.80
C SER A 83 -12.09 5.34 3.06
N TRP A 84 -10.82 5.00 2.87
CA TRP A 84 -9.81 5.04 3.91
C TRP A 84 -8.47 5.39 3.28
N GLY A 85 -7.60 6.04 4.04
CA GLY A 85 -6.30 6.45 3.54
C GLY A 85 -5.25 6.50 4.63
N LEU A 86 -4.01 6.59 4.20
CA LEU A 86 -2.86 6.76 5.07
C LEU A 86 -1.99 7.89 4.53
N ARG A 87 -1.51 8.74 5.42
CA ARG A 87 -0.53 9.79 5.13
C ARG A 87 0.67 9.64 6.04
N LEU A 88 1.87 9.68 5.47
CA LEU A 88 3.10 9.72 6.24
C LEU A 88 3.44 11.17 6.60
N THR A 89 3.38 11.51 7.89
CA THR A 89 3.65 12.87 8.40
C THR A 89 5.08 13.01 8.93
N ALA A 90 5.58 12.02 9.66
CA ALA A 90 6.91 12.01 10.25
C ALA A 90 7.48 10.59 10.39
N ILE A 91 8.80 10.50 10.53
CA ILE A 91 9.56 9.26 10.72
C ILE A 91 10.51 9.48 11.89
N GLY A 92 10.56 8.54 12.82
CA GLY A 92 11.44 8.64 13.97
C GLY A 92 11.07 7.68 15.09
N ARG A 93 11.61 7.91 16.29
CA ARG A 93 11.38 7.06 17.47
C ARG A 93 11.04 7.92 18.70
N GLY A 94 9.99 7.55 19.41
CA GLY A 94 9.55 8.30 20.60
C GLY A 94 9.22 9.74 20.22
N ASN A 95 9.88 10.70 20.89
CA ASN A 95 9.71 12.12 20.62
C ASN A 95 10.67 12.67 19.54
N ASP A 96 11.63 11.85 19.08
CA ASP A 96 12.58 12.23 18.04
C ASP A 96 11.98 11.92 16.67
N LEU A 97 11.06 12.79 16.22
CA LEU A 97 10.37 12.68 14.93
C LEU A 97 10.91 13.72 13.93
N ALA A 98 11.33 13.25 12.77
CA ALA A 98 11.65 14.09 11.62
C ALA A 98 10.49 14.12 10.63
N ALA A 99 10.14 15.30 10.12
CA ALA A 99 9.12 15.42 9.08
C ALA A 99 9.49 14.58 7.84
N ALA A 100 8.52 13.93 7.21
CA ALA A 100 8.73 12.97 6.11
C ALA A 100 9.33 13.57 4.81
N GLY A 101 9.53 14.90 4.77
CA GLY A 101 10.15 15.62 3.65
C GLY A 101 9.28 15.69 2.39
N ALA A 102 9.87 16.10 1.27
CA ALA A 102 9.25 15.98 -0.06
C ALA A 102 9.42 14.55 -0.60
N ALA A 103 8.53 14.13 -1.52
CA ALA A 103 8.65 12.83 -2.18
C ALA A 103 8.64 12.96 -3.70
N THR A 104 9.28 12.00 -4.37
CA THR A 104 9.11 11.78 -5.81
C THR A 104 8.34 10.49 -6.04
N LEU A 105 7.45 10.49 -7.03
CA LEU A 105 6.68 9.32 -7.41
C LEU A 105 7.15 8.76 -8.76
N HIS A 106 7.16 7.44 -8.87
CA HIS A 106 7.42 6.74 -10.11
C HIS A 106 6.50 5.52 -10.23
N ALA A 107 5.81 5.39 -11.35
CA ALA A 107 4.98 4.23 -11.63
C ALA A 107 5.63 3.30 -12.66
N ALA A 108 5.49 2.00 -12.44
CA ALA A 108 5.85 0.95 -13.38
C ALA A 108 4.78 -0.15 -13.35
N GLY A 109 4.00 -0.26 -14.43
CA GLY A 109 2.87 -1.18 -14.50
C GLY A 109 1.88 -0.94 -13.36
N ASN A 110 1.64 -1.95 -12.53
CA ASN A 110 0.71 -1.90 -11.41
C ASN A 110 1.32 -1.45 -10.07
N ARG A 111 2.56 -0.95 -10.09
CA ARG A 111 3.30 -0.48 -8.91
C ARG A 111 3.56 1.01 -8.97
N VAL A 112 3.36 1.69 -7.85
CA VAL A 112 3.78 3.08 -7.62
C VAL A 112 4.83 3.08 -6.51
N GLU A 113 5.99 3.68 -6.80
CA GLU A 113 7.06 3.90 -5.83
C GLU A 113 7.05 5.36 -5.38
N VAL A 114 7.19 5.57 -4.07
CA VAL A 114 7.28 6.89 -3.44
C VAL A 114 8.59 6.99 -2.70
N ARG A 115 9.50 7.87 -3.14
CA ARG A 115 10.85 8.02 -2.60
C ARG A 115 11.00 9.33 -1.84
N ARG A 116 11.49 9.24 -0.60
CA ARG A 116 11.64 10.32 0.40
C ARG A 116 12.98 10.21 1.10
N ASN A 117 14.01 10.90 0.61
CA ASN A 117 15.37 10.78 1.16
C ASN A 117 15.79 9.31 1.33
N ALA A 118 15.92 8.82 2.56
CA ALA A 118 16.29 7.45 2.91
C ALA A 118 15.11 6.44 2.92
N LEU A 119 13.87 6.89 2.77
CA LEU A 119 12.68 6.03 2.77
C LEU A 119 12.17 5.82 1.35
N THR A 120 11.88 4.57 1.00
CA THR A 120 11.07 4.22 -0.16
C THR A 120 9.85 3.43 0.28
N ALA A 121 8.66 3.86 -0.15
CA ALA A 121 7.42 3.13 -0.01
C ALA A 121 6.94 2.62 -1.37
N TRP A 122 6.25 1.49 -1.38
CA TRP A 122 5.68 0.90 -2.58
C TRP A 122 4.23 0.53 -2.38
N TYR A 123 3.43 0.82 -3.39
CA TYR A 123 2.02 0.48 -3.47
C TYR A 123 1.80 -0.35 -4.71
N VAL A 124 1.14 -1.50 -4.56
CA VAL A 124 0.91 -2.44 -5.67
C VAL A 124 -0.57 -2.76 -5.76
N ASN A 125 -1.12 -2.66 -6.96
CA ASN A 125 -2.49 -3.03 -7.28
C ASN A 125 -2.50 -4.35 -8.06
N GLY A 126 -3.17 -5.36 -7.56
CA GLY A 126 -3.14 -6.68 -8.19
C GLY A 126 -3.37 -7.73 -7.17
#